data_AF-X0QGK2-F1
#
_entry.id   AF-X0QGK2-F1
#
_cell.length_a   1.000
_cell.length_b   1.000
_cell.length_c   1.000
_cell.angle_alpha   90.00
_cell.angle_beta   90.00
_cell.angle_gamma   90.00
#
_symmetry.space_group_name_H-M   'P 1'
#
loop_
_entity.id
_entity.type
_entity.pdbx_description
1 polymer ?
#
loop_
_entity_poly.entity_id
_entity_poly.type
_entity_poly.pdbx_seq_one_letter_code
_entity_poly.pdbx_strand_id
1 'polypeptide(L)'
;MAADSSNIFNTRVVSLKNEQGPGLGAAMLAAVGLGWYRSIADCTKVFVQFKDVFLPQPANVKRYQKLHEIYKQIYPSTKEITHELVAYRRENQEK
;
A
#
# COMPACT_ATOMS: atom_id res chain seq x y z
N MET A 1 1.14 12.28 -1.80
CA MET A 1 1.07 10.86 -1.37
C MET A 1 0.64 9.92 -2.48
N ALA A 2 -0.63 9.88 -2.92
CA ALA A 2 -1.04 8.95 -4.00
C ALA A 2 -0.36 9.22 -5.37
N ALA A 3 -0.08 10.49 -5.67
CA ALA A 3 0.70 10.90 -6.85
C ALA A 3 2.18 10.50 -6.78
N ASP A 4 2.75 10.39 -5.59
CA ASP A 4 4.15 9.97 -5.41
C ASP A 4 4.25 8.45 -5.52
N SER A 5 3.27 7.74 -4.93
CA SER A 5 3.15 6.28 -5.06
C SER A 5 3.02 5.83 -6.50
N SER A 6 2.23 6.53 -7.35
CA SER A 6 2.14 6.16 -8.78
C SER A 6 3.50 6.27 -9.49
N ASN A 7 4.33 7.26 -9.12
CA ASN A 7 5.66 7.43 -9.68
C ASN A 7 6.68 6.41 -9.15
N ILE A 8 6.62 6.08 -7.86
CA ILE A 8 7.53 5.11 -7.22
C ILE A 8 7.26 3.69 -7.76
N PHE A 9 5.99 3.29 -7.85
CA PHE A 9 5.58 1.96 -8.33
C PHE A 9 5.44 1.88 -9.86
N ASN A 10 5.58 3.01 -10.56
CA ASN A 10 5.34 3.12 -12.01
C ASN A 10 4.00 2.49 -12.44
N THR A 11 2.94 2.75 -11.67
CA THR A 11 1.62 2.17 -11.91
C THR A 11 0.51 3.19 -11.73
N ARG A 12 -0.65 2.93 -12.34
CA ARG A 12 -1.84 3.73 -12.13
C ARG A 12 -2.31 3.51 -10.69
N VAL A 13 -2.39 4.58 -9.91
CA VAL A 13 -2.93 4.55 -8.55
C VAL A 13 -4.31 5.21 -8.58
N VAL A 14 -5.31 4.50 -8.07
CA VAL A 14 -6.66 5.03 -7.96
C VAL A 14 -7.01 5.16 -6.49
N SER A 15 -7.40 6.37 -6.07
CA SER A 15 -7.88 6.61 -4.71
C SER A 15 -9.38 6.36 -4.65
N LEU A 16 -9.80 5.63 -3.61
CA LEU A 16 -11.21 5.44 -3.30
C LEU A 16 -11.73 6.64 -2.52
N LYS A 17 -12.95 7.08 -2.85
CA LYS A 17 -13.63 8.16 -2.12
C LYS A 17 -13.97 7.76 -0.68
N ASN A 18 -14.13 6.46 -0.44
CA ASN A 18 -14.40 5.90 0.87
C ASN A 18 -13.26 4.94 1.24
N GLU A 19 -12.48 5.30 2.27
CA GLU A 19 -11.30 4.53 2.72
C GLU A 19 -11.65 3.37 3.68
N GLN A 20 -12.94 3.12 3.92
CA GLN A 20 -13.43 2.06 4.80
C GLN A 20 -13.43 0.68 4.11
N GLY A 21 -12.25 0.18 3.72
CA GLY A 21 -12.12 -1.08 2.97
C GLY A 21 -12.80 -2.30 3.64
N PRO A 22 -12.45 -2.65 4.89
CA PRO A 22 -12.99 -3.84 5.55
C PRO A 22 -14.50 -3.75 5.84
N GLY A 23 -14.96 -2.60 6.33
CA GLY A 23 -16.37 -2.39 6.68
C GLY A 23 -17.29 -2.37 5.45
N LEU A 24 -16.85 -1.73 4.36
CA LEU A 24 -17.59 -1.71 3.10
C LEU A 24 -17.70 -3.12 2.51
N GLY A 25 -16.62 -3.91 2.56
CA GLY A 25 -16.63 -5.30 2.11
C GLY A 25 -17.63 -6.18 2.87
N ALA A 26 -17.68 -6.06 4.20
CA ALA A 26 -18.65 -6.78 5.01
C ALA A 26 -20.10 -6.40 4.68
N ALA A 27 -20.38 -5.11 4.50
CA ALA A 27 -21.71 -4.62 4.11
C ALA A 27 -22.12 -5.12 2.72
N MET A 28 -21.20 -5.15 1.76
CA MET A 28 -21.46 -5.67 0.42
C MET A 28 -21.77 -7.17 0.42
N LEU A 29 -21.04 -7.95 1.24
CA LEU A 29 -21.32 -9.38 1.41
C LEU A 29 -22.70 -9.62 2.02
N ALA A 30 -23.07 -8.85 3.05
CA ALA A 30 -24.40 -8.93 3.64
C ALA A 30 -25.50 -8.56 2.64
N ALA A 31 -25.32 -7.51 1.85
CA ALA A 31 -26.30 -7.07 0.86
C ALA A 31 -26.53 -8.10 -0.25
N VAL A 32 -25.47 -8.79 -0.70
CA VAL A 32 -25.60 -9.92 -1.65
C VAL A 32 -26.25 -11.12 -0.99
N GLY A 33 -25.88 -11.45 0.26
CA GLY A 33 -26.49 -12.55 1.02
C GLY A 33 -27.98 -12.37 1.31
N LEU A 34 -28.42 -11.11 1.47
CA LEU A 34 -29.84 -10.73 1.61
C LEU A 34 -30.59 -10.64 0.27
N GLY A 35 -29.92 -10.88 -0.85
CA GLY A 35 -30.52 -10.85 -2.19
C GLY A 35 -30.81 -9.44 -2.73
N TRP A 36 -30.30 -8.38 -2.08
CA TRP A 36 -30.50 -7.00 -2.54
C TRP A 36 -29.75 -6.71 -3.85
N TYR A 37 -28.70 -7.49 -4.12
CA TYR A 37 -27.94 -7.45 -5.37
C TYR A 37 -27.74 -8.86 -5.92
N ARG A 38 -27.81 -9.01 -7.25
CA ARG A 38 -27.60 -10.29 -7.96
C ARG A 38 -26.17 -10.80 -7.87
N SER A 39 -25.20 -9.90 -7.73
CA SER A 39 -23.79 -10.25 -7.68
C SER A 39 -22.99 -9.21 -6.89
N ILE A 40 -21.82 -9.62 -6.41
CA ILE A 40 -20.85 -8.69 -5.80
C ILE A 40 -20.44 -7.61 -6.81
N ALA A 41 -20.33 -7.95 -8.08
CA ALA A 41 -19.96 -7.00 -9.15
C ALA A 41 -21.04 -5.93 -9.41
N ASP A 42 -22.31 -6.22 -9.14
CA ASP A 42 -23.38 -5.21 -9.21
C ASP A 42 -23.39 -4.33 -7.95
N CYS A 43 -23.08 -4.92 -6.80
CA CYS A 43 -22.92 -4.20 -5.55
C CYS A 43 -21.73 -3.22 -5.59
N THR A 44 -20.57 -3.63 -6.15
CA THR A 44 -19.39 -2.76 -6.26
C THR A 44 -19.68 -1.48 -7.05
N LYS A 45 -20.48 -1.53 -8.11
CA LYS A 45 -20.82 -0.34 -8.94
C LYS A 45 -21.54 0.75 -8.14
N VAL A 46 -22.28 0.37 -7.10
CA VAL A 46 -23.03 1.31 -6.26
C VAL A 46 -22.22 1.76 -5.05
N PHE A 47 -21.51 0.83 -4.41
CA PHE A 47 -20.79 1.08 -3.15
C PHE A 47 -19.37 1.61 -3.32
N VAL A 48 -18.70 1.31 -4.45
CA VAL A 48 -17.31 1.72 -4.72
C VAL A 48 -17.31 2.95 -5.62
N GLN A 49 -16.95 4.10 -5.05
CA GLN A 49 -16.76 5.34 -5.80
C GLN A 49 -15.27 5.68 -5.88
N PHE A 50 -14.73 5.71 -7.09
CA PHE A 50 -13.38 6.20 -7.35
C PHE A 50 -13.38 7.73 -7.30
N LYS A 51 -12.35 8.31 -6.65
CA LYS A 51 -12.23 9.75 -6.51
C LYS A 51 -11.21 10.31 -7.49
N ASP A 52 -9.94 9.96 -7.27
CA ASP A 52 -8.81 10.55 -7.99
C ASP A 52 -7.98 9.45 -8.65
N VAL A 53 -7.60 9.68 -9.91
CA VAL A 53 -6.70 8.79 -10.67
C VAL A 53 -5.35 9.48 -10.82
N PHE A 54 -4.31 8.84 -10.32
CA PHE A 54 -2.93 9.32 -10.41
C PHE A 54 -2.15 8.46 -11.40
N LEU A 55 -1.64 9.10 -12.45
CA LEU A 55 -0.82 8.46 -13.47
C LEU A 55 0.67 8.71 -13.20
N PRO A 56 1.55 7.72 -13.48
CA PRO A 56 2.98 7.92 -13.38
C PRO A 56 3.45 8.95 -14.41
N GLN A 57 4.29 9.88 -13.97
CA GLN A 57 5.00 10.81 -14.85
C GLN A 57 6.39 10.25 -15.15
N PRO A 58 6.75 10.00 -16.44
CA PRO A 58 8.00 9.33 -16.80
C PRO A 58 9.26 9.98 -16.22
N ALA A 59 9.31 11.31 -16.13
CA ALA A 59 10.43 12.04 -15.54
C ALA A 59 10.59 11.75 -14.04
N ASN A 60 9.48 11.67 -13.30
CA ASN A 60 9.50 11.39 -11.87
C ASN A 60 9.78 9.91 -11.59
N VAL A 61 9.23 8.99 -12.39
CA VAL A 61 9.55 7.54 -12.32
C VAL A 61 11.05 7.32 -12.39
N LYS A 62 11.75 7.90 -13.36
CA LYS A 62 13.21 7.78 -13.49
C LYS A 62 13.95 8.33 -12.27
N ARG A 63 13.50 9.46 -11.72
CA ARG A 63 14.09 10.05 -10.50
C ARG A 63 13.91 9.14 -9.28
N TYR A 64 12.70 8.61 -9.08
CA TYR A 64 12.41 7.70 -7.98
C TYR A 64 13.11 6.36 -8.12
N GLN A 65 13.25 5.82 -9.34
CA GLN A 65 14.05 4.62 -9.59
C GLN A 65 15.50 4.81 -9.15
N LYS A 66 16.14 5.92 -9.56
CA LYS A 66 17.52 6.23 -9.14
C LYS A 66 17.63 6.40 -7.63
N LEU A 67 16.66 7.07 -7.01
CA LEU A 67 16.61 7.24 -5.56
C LEU A 67 16.42 5.90 -4.83
N HIS A 68 15.56 5.02 -5.36
CA HIS A 68 15.30 3.71 -4.81
C HIS A 68 16.54 2.80 -4.85
N GLU A 69 17.35 2.87 -5.91
CA GLU A 69 18.64 2.16 -5.95
C GLU A 69 19.59 2.61 -4.84
N ILE A 70 19.65 3.91 -4.55
CA ILE A 70 20.44 4.44 -3.43
C ILE A 70 19.84 3.98 -2.10
N TYR A 71 18.53 4.10 -1.92
CA TYR A 71 17.84 3.70 -0.69
C TYR A 71 18.01 2.20 -0.38
N LYS A 72 18.02 1.34 -1.41
CA LYS A 72 18.28 -0.09 -1.26
C LYS A 72 19.63 -0.41 -0.63
N GLN A 73 20.62 0.49 -0.74
CA GLN A 73 21.94 0.29 -0.14
C GLN A 73 21.91 0.40 1.39
N ILE A 74 20.93 1.10 1.96
CA ILE A 74 20.83 1.29 3.41
C ILE A 74 20.69 -0.06 4.13
N TYR A 75 19.75 -0.90 3.70
CA TYR A 75 19.48 -2.17 4.36
C TYR A 75 20.71 -3.08 4.48
N PRO A 76 21.44 -3.45 3.40
CA PRO A 76 22.63 -4.28 3.54
C PRO A 76 23.73 -3.59 4.34
N SER A 77 23.86 -2.25 4.27
CA SER A 77 24.85 -1.51 5.08
C SER A 77 24.53 -1.48 6.57
N THR A 78 23.26 -1.56 6.97
CA THR A 78 22.87 -1.51 8.38
C THR A 78 22.46 -2.87 8.95
N LYS A 79 22.27 -3.89 8.11
CA LYS A 79 21.74 -5.20 8.51
C LYS A 79 22.60 -5.87 9.58
N GLU A 80 23.90 -6.00 9.33
CA GLU A 80 24.82 -6.71 10.23
C GLU A 80 24.98 -5.95 11.55
N ILE A 81 25.21 -4.64 11.50
CA ILE A 81 25.26 -3.77 12.69
C ILE A 81 23.99 -3.93 13.52
N THR A 82 22.82 -3.96 12.88
CA THR A 82 21.54 -4.14 13.57
C THR A 82 21.44 -5.53 14.19
N HIS A 83 21.94 -6.58 13.53
CA HIS A 83 21.96 -7.93 14.09
C HIS A 83 22.85 -8.01 15.33
N GLU A 84 24.04 -7.42 15.29
CA GLU A 84 24.96 -7.33 16.43
C GLU A 84 24.33 -6.57 17.60
N LEU A 85 23.72 -5.41 17.34
CA LEU A 85 23.03 -4.63 18.38
C LEU A 85 21.87 -5.39 19.02
N VAL A 86 21.11 -6.16 18.22
CA VAL A 86 20.01 -6.99 18.72
C VAL A 86 20.54 -8.16 19.55
N ALA A 87 21.63 -8.81 19.12
CA ALA A 87 22.28 -9.88 19.88
C ALA A 87 22.81 -9.34 21.23
N TYR A 88 23.54 -8.23 21.20
CA TYR A 88 24.05 -7.55 22.40
C TYR A 88 22.92 -7.20 23.37
N ARG A 89 21.80 -6.64 22.88
CA ARG A 89 20.64 -6.31 23.71
C ARG A 89 20.06 -7.56 24.39
N ARG A 90 19.96 -8.69 23.69
CA ARG A 90 19.41 -9.94 24.24
C ARG A 90 20.31 -10.52 25.33
N GLU A 91 21.63 -10.52 25.10
CA GLU A 91 22.62 -11.01 26.07
C GLU A 91 22.67 -10.15 27.34
N ASN A 92 22.36 -8.85 27.24
CA ASN A 92 22.46 -7.89 28.33
C ASN A 92 21.09 -7.51 28.94
N GLN A 93 20.01 -8.21 28.58
CA GLN A 93 18.67 -8.01 29.17
C GLN A 93 18.37 -8.91 30.38
N GLU A 94 19.33 -9.72 30.84
CA GLU A 94 19.24 -10.48 32.09
C GLU A 94 20.21 -9.94 33.16
N LYS A 95 19.84 -8.78 33.75
CA LYS A 95 20.14 -8.34 35.12
C LYS A 95 19.01 -7.43 35.59
#